data_AF-A0A8T2MUH9-F1
#
_entry.id   AF-A0A8T2MUH9-F1
#
_cell.length_a   1.000
_cell.length_b   1.000
_cell.length_c   1.000
_cell.angle_alpha   90.00
_cell.angle_beta   90.00
_cell.angle_gamma   90.00
#
_symmetry.space_group_name_H-M   'P 1'
#
loop_
_entity.id
_entity.type
_entity.pdbx_description
1 polymer ?
#
loop_
_entity_poly.entity_id
_entity_poly.type
_entity_poly.pdbx_seq_one_letter_code
_entity_poly.pdbx_strand_id
1 'polypeptide(L)'
;MMLLCLFLLFSKMVDKSFQDETESKADVVNGFEGSNVSLSHRLTDSDPYSLHWYRQYPRSKPEFIILLMRNSAPVKTDGRFTAKHDKQSKSVHLEISNAEVADSA
;
A
#
# COMPACT_ATOMS: atom_id res chain seq x y z
N MET A 1 -38.42 -7.93 21.19
CA MET A 1 -38.35 -8.15 19.73
C MET A 1 -37.64 -7.01 18.98
N MET A 2 -37.76 -5.74 19.40
CA MET A 2 -37.06 -4.61 18.77
C MET A 2 -35.54 -4.57 19.07
N LEU A 3 -35.10 -5.02 20.25
CA LEU A 3 -33.68 -5.05 20.65
C LEU A 3 -32.86 -6.12 19.90
N LEU A 4 -33.49 -7.24 19.51
CA LEU A 4 -32.85 -8.27 18.68
C LEU A 4 -32.60 -7.78 17.25
N CYS A 5 -33.47 -6.92 16.70
CA CYS A 5 -33.29 -6.36 15.36
C CYS A 5 -32.08 -5.41 15.30
N LEU A 6 -31.81 -4.65 16.37
CA LEU A 6 -30.63 -3.78 16.47
C LEU A 6 -29.33 -4.58 16.56
N PHE A 7 -29.30 -5.67 17.33
CA PHE A 7 -28.14 -6.57 17.41
C PHE A 7 -27.77 -7.20 16.07
N LEU A 8 -28.76 -7.56 15.24
CA LEU A 8 -28.54 -8.10 13.89
C LEU A 8 -27.99 -7.07 12.90
N LEU A 9 -28.21 -5.78 13.14
CA LEU A 9 -27.65 -4.70 12.31
C LEU A 9 -26.16 -4.46 12.65
N PHE A 10 -25.78 -4.54 13.93
CA PHE A 10 -24.38 -4.41 14.34
C PHE A 10 -23.52 -5.59 13.86
N SER A 11 -24.06 -6.81 13.77
CA SER A 11 -23.31 -7.97 13.27
C SER A 11 -22.98 -7.92 11.78
N LYS A 12 -23.47 -6.92 11.04
CA LYS A 12 -23.18 -6.71 9.61
C LYS A 12 -22.03 -5.72 9.37
N MET A 13 -21.53 -5.06 10.41
CA MET A 13 -20.31 -4.27 10.39
C MET A 13 -19.12 -5.10 10.91
N VAL A 14 -19.03 -6.36 10.45
CA VAL A 14 -17.73 -7.04 10.44
C VAL A 14 -16.97 -6.37 9.32
N ASP A 15 -15.93 -5.63 9.70
CA ASP A 15 -14.93 -5.04 8.81
C ASP A 15 -14.63 -6.01 7.66
N LYS A 16 -15.19 -5.73 6.49
CA LYS A 16 -14.61 -6.24 5.25
C LYS A 16 -13.38 -5.38 5.03
N SER A 17 -12.26 -5.80 5.60
CA SER A 17 -10.96 -5.38 5.08
C SER A 17 -10.92 -5.80 3.62
N PHE A 18 -11.16 -4.87 2.70
CA PHE A 18 -10.92 -5.04 1.27
C PHE A 18 -9.39 -5.03 1.07
N GLN A 19 -8.73 -6.07 1.56
CA GLN A 19 -7.41 -6.45 1.08
C GLN A 19 -7.64 -7.75 0.34
N ASP A 20 -7.67 -7.64 -0.98
CA ASP A 20 -7.57 -8.81 -1.85
C ASP A 20 -6.23 -9.48 -1.51
N GLU A 21 -6.31 -10.68 -0.94
CA GLU A 21 -5.18 -11.52 -0.60
C GLU A 21 -4.70 -12.15 -1.91
N THR A 22 -4.11 -11.31 -2.77
CA THR A 22 -3.42 -11.82 -3.96
C THR A 22 -2.12 -12.44 -3.50
N GLU A 23 -1.89 -13.68 -3.91
CA GLU A 23 -0.61 -14.37 -3.80
C GLU A 23 0.40 -13.62 -4.70
N SER A 24 0.86 -12.47 -4.21
CA SER A 24 1.77 -11.59 -4.91
C SER A 24 3.13 -12.27 -4.95
N LYS A 25 3.47 -12.86 -6.10
CA LYS A 25 4.86 -13.19 -6.42
C LYS A 25 5.69 -11.92 -6.22
N ALA A 26 6.56 -11.91 -5.21
CA ALA A 26 7.41 -10.77 -4.93
C ALA A 26 8.36 -10.56 -6.12
N ASP A 27 8.13 -9.51 -6.91
CA ASP A 27 9.09 -9.07 -7.90
C ASP A 27 10.29 -8.46 -7.16
N VAL A 28 11.44 -9.10 -7.28
CA VAL A 28 12.71 -8.58 -6.77
C VAL A 28 13.16 -7.47 -7.70
N VAL A 29 13.31 -6.26 -7.15
CA VAL A 29 13.84 -5.09 -7.87
C VAL A 29 15.23 -4.78 -7.31
N ASN A 30 16.21 -4.68 -8.20
CA ASN A 30 17.58 -4.29 -7.85
C ASN A 30 17.82 -2.83 -8.27
N GLY A 31 18.57 -2.10 -7.45
CA GLY A 31 18.99 -0.72 -7.73
C GLY A 31 20.41 -0.46 -7.26
N PHE A 32 21.01 0.60 -7.76
CA PHE A 32 22.31 1.08 -7.30
C PHE A 32 22.12 2.20 -6.27
N GLU A 33 23.11 2.39 -5.39
CA GLU A 33 23.14 3.55 -4.52
C GLU A 33 23.09 4.85 -5.34
N GLY A 34 22.30 5.82 -4.88
CA GLY A 34 22.06 7.10 -5.55
C GLY A 34 21.09 7.03 -6.74
N SER A 35 20.64 5.84 -7.15
CA SER A 35 19.67 5.70 -8.25
C SER A 35 18.22 5.87 -7.79
N ASN A 36 17.31 6.07 -8.74
CA ASN A 36 15.87 5.99 -8.49
C ASN A 36 15.38 4.57 -8.75
N VAL A 37 14.69 3.99 -7.78
CA VAL A 37 14.14 2.63 -7.85
C VAL A 37 12.61 2.71 -7.87
N SER A 38 11.98 1.97 -8.78
CA SER A 38 10.52 1.94 -8.93
C SER A 38 9.97 0.54 -8.70
N LEU A 39 9.06 0.40 -7.73
CA LEU A 39 8.27 -0.80 -7.49
C LEU A 39 6.87 -0.58 -8.02
N SER A 40 6.35 -1.55 -8.75
CA SER A 40 5.04 -1.44 -9.42
C SER A 40 4.19 -2.66 -9.13
N HIS A 41 2.91 -2.47 -8.84
CA HIS A 41 1.96 -3.56 -8.65
C HIS A 41 0.66 -3.26 -9.40
N ARG A 42 0.11 -4.27 -10.08
CA ARG A 42 -1.19 -4.17 -10.76
C ARG A 42 -2.29 -4.56 -9.79
N LEU A 43 -3.27 -3.68 -9.65
CA LEU A 43 -4.45 -3.90 -8.83
C LEU A 43 -5.48 -4.75 -9.60
N THR A 44 -6.09 -5.68 -8.89
CA THR A 44 -7.26 -6.45 -9.33
C THR A 44 -8.53 -5.59 -9.26
N ASP A 45 -8.70 -4.87 -8.15
CA ASP A 45 -9.74 -3.86 -7.97
C ASP A 45 -9.39 -2.54 -8.69
N SER A 46 -10.40 -1.90 -9.24
CA SER A 46 -10.21 -0.79 -10.19
C SER A 46 -9.84 0.56 -9.56
N ASP A 47 -10.17 0.81 -8.28
CA ASP A 47 -9.87 2.08 -7.63
C ASP A 47 -9.99 1.98 -6.09
N PRO A 48 -8.94 1.60 -5.35
CA PRO A 48 -8.97 1.57 -3.89
C PRO A 48 -9.17 2.98 -3.30
N TYR A 49 -9.88 3.08 -2.17
CA TYR A 49 -10.06 4.36 -1.47
C TYR A 49 -8.76 4.85 -0.82
N SER A 50 -7.98 3.91 -0.28
CA SER A 50 -6.68 4.15 0.34
C SER A 50 -5.69 3.03 -0.01
N LEU A 51 -4.45 3.40 -0.29
CA LEU A 51 -3.33 2.48 -0.53
C LEU A 51 -2.21 2.79 0.46
N HIS A 52 -1.64 1.74 1.03
CA HIS A 52 -0.58 1.84 2.03
C HIS A 52 0.66 1.12 1.54
N TRP A 53 1.80 1.78 1.64
CA TRP A 53 3.12 1.19 1.41
C TRP A 53 3.83 0.97 2.73
N TYR A 54 4.38 -0.23 2.88
CA TYR A 54 5.19 -0.63 4.01
C TYR A 54 6.56 -1.09 3.51
N ARG A 55 7.57 -0.93 4.36
CA ARG A 55 8.88 -1.57 4.22
C ARG A 55 9.10 -2.49 5.41
N GLN A 56 9.69 -3.65 5.16
CA GLN A 56 9.94 -4.63 6.19
C GLN A 56 11.34 -5.22 5.98
N TYR A 57 12.27 -4.90 6.87
CA TYR A 57 13.56 -5.57 6.89
C TYR A 57 13.43 -7.03 7.35
N PRO A 58 14.39 -7.91 7.01
CA PRO A 58 14.37 -9.30 7.43
C PRO A 58 14.13 -9.44 8.93
N ARG A 59 13.13 -10.27 9.29
CA ARG A 59 12.71 -10.55 10.69
C ARG A 59 12.26 -9.32 11.50
N SER A 60 11.89 -8.23 10.84
CA SER A 60 11.35 -7.02 11.47
C SER A 60 9.84 -6.92 11.26
N LYS A 61 9.18 -6.03 12.00
CA LYS A 61 7.78 -5.68 11.73
C LYS A 61 7.68 -4.78 10.49
N PRO A 62 6.55 -4.78 9.76
CA PRO A 62 6.30 -3.78 8.72
C PRO A 62 6.31 -2.36 9.29
N GLU A 63 6.99 -1.46 8.59
CA GLU A 63 7.08 -0.04 8.89
C GLU A 63 6.35 0.75 7.81
N PHE A 64 5.43 1.63 8.23
CA PHE A 64 4.67 2.46 7.31
C PHE A 64 5.58 3.50 6.61
N ILE A 65 5.40 3.67 5.29
CA ILE A 65 6.12 4.68 4.51
C ILE A 65 5.16 5.70 3.90
N ILE A 66 4.12 5.25 3.17
CA ILE A 66 3.20 6.13 2.43
C ILE A 66 1.76 5.67 2.56
N LEU A 67 0.85 6.63 2.73
CA LEU A 67 -0.58 6.52 2.50
C LEU A 67 -0.98 7.39 1.31
N LEU A 68 -1.54 6.77 0.28
CA LEU A 68 -2.27 7.44 -0.80
C LEU A 68 -3.76 7.32 -0.54
N MET A 69 -4.47 8.45 -0.38
CA MET A 69 -5.93 8.44 -0.42
C MET A 69 -6.39 8.97 -1.77
N ARG A 70 -7.51 8.42 -2.27
CA ARG A 70 -8.05 8.73 -3.61
C ARG A 70 -8.17 10.23 -3.90
N ASN A 71 -8.53 11.03 -2.88
CA ASN A 71 -8.89 12.44 -3.02
C ASN A 71 -8.04 13.37 -2.14
N SER A 72 -6.85 12.94 -1.69
CA SER A 72 -5.99 13.76 -0.84
C SER A 72 -4.53 13.74 -1.30
N ALA A 73 -3.75 14.69 -0.77
CA ALA A 73 -2.30 14.60 -0.85
C ALA A 73 -1.80 13.32 -0.13
N PRO A 74 -0.69 12.72 -0.61
CA PRO A 74 -0.04 11.61 0.08
C PRO A 74 0.44 12.01 1.48
N VAL A 75 0.26 11.12 2.45
CA VAL A 75 0.94 11.22 3.75
C VAL A 75 2.17 10.32 3.69
N LYS A 76 3.35 10.89 3.91
CA LYS A 76 4.63 10.18 3.77
C LYS A 76 5.56 10.46 4.94
N THR A 77 6.39 9.48 5.29
CA THR A 77 7.36 9.58 6.39
C THR A 77 8.67 10.25 5.99
N ASP A 78 9.08 10.12 4.73
CA ASP A 78 10.32 10.68 4.17
C ASP A 78 10.04 11.22 2.74
N GLY A 79 10.69 12.33 2.40
CA GLY A 79 10.61 12.98 1.10
C GLY A 79 11.09 12.13 -0.07
N ARG A 80 12.04 11.21 0.17
CA ARG A 80 12.64 10.32 -0.85
C ARG A 80 11.65 9.34 -1.45
N PHE A 81 10.63 8.97 -0.68
CA PHE A 81 9.57 8.09 -1.14
C PHE A 81 8.44 8.90 -1.77
N THR A 82 8.03 8.47 -2.96
CA THR A 82 6.84 8.99 -3.63
C THR A 82 6.03 7.82 -4.16
N ALA A 83 4.70 7.98 -4.21
CA ALA A 83 3.85 6.95 -4.78
C ALA A 83 2.76 7.55 -5.65
N LYS A 84 2.34 6.78 -6.66
CA LYS A 84 1.31 7.17 -7.62
C LYS A 84 0.37 6.00 -7.87
N HIS A 85 -0.92 6.27 -7.87
CA HIS A 85 -1.94 5.35 -8.35
C HIS A 85 -2.36 5.76 -9.77
N ASP A 86 -2.07 4.90 -10.75
CA ASP A 86 -2.50 5.06 -12.12
C ASP A 86 -3.80 4.27 -12.35
N LYS A 87 -4.90 5.03 -12.46
CA LYS A 87 -6.24 4.48 -12.66
C LYS A 87 -6.45 3.87 -14.04
N GLN A 88 -5.70 4.33 -15.06
CA GLN A 88 -5.89 3.86 -16.43
C GLN A 88 -5.30 2.46 -16.59
N SER A 89 -4.08 2.27 -16.10
CA SER A 89 -3.39 0.97 -16.13
C SER A 89 -3.74 0.07 -14.93
N LYS A 90 -4.53 0.58 -13.98
CA LYS A 90 -4.86 -0.07 -12.70
C LYS A 90 -3.61 -0.54 -11.97
N SER A 91 -2.62 0.35 -11.86
CA SER A 91 -1.37 0.04 -11.17
C SER A 91 -0.99 1.10 -10.15
N VAL A 92 -0.21 0.66 -9.18
CA VAL A 92 0.36 1.51 -8.14
C VAL A 92 1.87 1.43 -8.25
N HIS A 93 2.50 2.59 -8.10
CA HIS A 93 3.95 2.74 -8.22
C HIS A 93 4.48 3.38 -6.96
N LEU A 94 5.56 2.83 -6.40
CA LEU A 94 6.39 3.44 -5.37
C LEU A 94 7.74 3.75 -6.00
N GLU A 95 8.17 5.01 -5.93
CA GLU A 95 9.50 5.44 -6.32
C GLU A 95 10.30 5.84 -5.08
N ILE A 96 11.51 5.29 -4.99
CA ILE A 96 12.52 5.63 -3.99
C ILE A 96 13.59 6.41 -4.73
N SER A 97 13.73 7.69 -4.42
CA SER A 97 14.76 8.56 -5.00
C SER A 97 16.02 8.57 -4.14
N ASN A 98 17.18 8.68 -4.79
CA ASN A 98 18.49 8.62 -4.12
C ASN A 98 18.57 7.40 -3.19
N ALA A 99 18.37 6.21 -3.76
CA ALA A 99 18.34 4.96 -3.02
C ALA A 99 19.64 4.76 -2.24
N GLU A 100 19.53 4.32 -0.99
CA GLU A 100 20.66 4.03 -0.11
C GLU A 100 20.77 2.52 0.10
N VAL A 101 21.97 2.02 0.44
CA VAL A 101 22.16 0.60 0.77
C VAL A 101 21.20 0.15 1.89
N ALA A 102 20.92 1.05 2.84
CA ALA A 102 19.99 0.83 3.94
C ALA A 102 18.52 0.68 3.50
N ASP A 103 18.15 1.01 2.27
CA ASP A 103 16.77 0.82 1.78
C ASP A 103 16.48 -0.65 1.36
N SER A 104 17.50 -1.50 1.28
CA SER A 104 17.34 -2.93 0.95
C SER A 104 16.59 -3.66 2.08
N ALA A 105 15.42 -4.21 1.75
CA ALA A 105 14.49 -4.83 2.69
C ALA A 105 13.92 -6.14 2.15
#